data_AF-A0A964EDE0-F1
#
_entry.id   AF-A0A964EDE0-F1
#
_cell.length_a   1.000
_cell.length_b   1.000
_cell.length_c   1.000
_cell.angle_alpha   90.00
_cell.angle_beta   90.00
_cell.angle_gamma   90.00
#
_symmetry.space_group_name_H-M   'P 1'
#
loop_
_entity.id
_entity.type
_entity.pdbx_description
1 polymer ?
#
loop_
_entity_poly.entity_id
_entity_poly.type
_entity_poly.pdbx_seq_one_letter_code
_entity_poly.pdbx_strand_id
1 'polypeptide(L)'
;MSTDPTLLSSTRRDTLIAVVTTDADLQRFRDERWYRLPDRVLGRSLGKSTLTEVEHLAIYQTNNITDGVPGSIELYGKLLQVESMPRRELLPEEPDHPAANQIYHAFRLSEICRLEQPIVSRNPRRVTFIRTRLERLLRASDLSDLIIGSHAEELLVEQLRLHDLKIDRKIYMQIKERVVEVDVSIFAEEQQIGLCYGDEKTEADAPNVWNILRFSPERIENDLEECLREILNVVSNLRVEEREP
;
A
#
# COMPACT_ATOMS: atom_id res chain seq x y z
N MET A 1 27.06 -6.24 17.94
CA MET A 1 26.71 -5.52 16.70
C MET A 1 25.73 -4.45 17.12
N SER A 2 26.14 -3.18 17.04
CA SER A 2 25.39 -2.04 17.59
C SER A 2 24.24 -1.70 16.65
N THR A 3 23.01 -2.02 17.04
CA THR A 3 21.81 -1.47 16.42
C THR A 3 21.66 -0.03 16.94
N ASP A 4 21.94 0.94 16.08
CA ASP A 4 21.74 2.35 16.38
C ASP A 4 20.22 2.65 16.43
N PRO A 5 19.64 3.04 17.59
CA PRO A 5 18.21 3.29 17.73
C PRO A 5 17.71 4.50 16.92
N THR A 6 18.61 5.32 16.36
CA THR A 6 18.23 6.49 15.55
C THR A 6 17.83 6.16 14.11
N LEU A 7 18.02 4.93 13.62
CA LEU A 7 17.55 4.52 12.29
C LEU A 7 16.03 4.26 12.22
N LEU A 8 15.33 4.26 13.36
CA LEU A 8 13.86 4.26 13.45
C LEU A 8 13.26 5.68 13.39
N SER A 9 14.06 6.71 13.13
CA SER A 9 13.70 8.13 13.31
C SER A 9 13.27 8.84 12.02
N SER A 10 12.42 8.22 11.21
CA SER A 10 11.53 8.96 10.32
C SER A 10 10.21 8.22 10.17
N THR A 11 9.21 8.60 10.96
CA THR A 11 7.80 8.27 10.72
C THR A 11 7.27 8.95 9.45
N ARG A 12 8.07 9.84 8.83
CA ARG A 12 7.67 10.63 7.68
C ARG A 12 7.63 9.77 6.43
N ARG A 13 6.43 9.62 5.88
CA ARG A 13 6.17 8.93 4.62
C ARG A 13 6.40 9.90 3.46
N ASP A 14 7.66 10.10 3.11
CA ASP A 14 8.13 11.12 2.15
C ASP A 14 7.78 10.84 0.67
N THR A 15 7.18 9.70 0.37
CA THR A 15 6.90 9.26 -0.99
C THR A 15 5.41 8.98 -1.16
N LEU A 16 4.81 9.55 -2.20
CA LEU A 16 3.44 9.25 -2.60
C LEU A 16 3.44 8.39 -3.86
N ILE A 17 2.79 7.23 -3.78
CA ILE A 17 2.39 6.46 -4.96
C ILE A 17 1.03 6.99 -5.41
N ALA A 18 1.04 7.76 -6.48
CA ALA A 18 -0.14 8.27 -7.15
C ALA A 18 -0.74 7.21 -8.08
N VAL A 19 -2.03 7.35 -8.38
CA VAL A 19 -2.74 6.44 -9.29
C VAL A 19 -3.05 7.18 -10.59
N VAL A 20 -2.69 6.56 -11.72
CA VAL A 20 -2.88 7.08 -13.07
C VAL A 20 -3.80 6.15 -13.84
N THR A 21 -4.92 6.67 -14.34
CA THR A 21 -5.98 5.87 -15.01
C THR A 21 -6.13 6.15 -16.49
N THR A 22 -5.39 7.12 -17.04
CA THR A 22 -5.46 7.52 -18.46
C THR A 22 -4.05 7.77 -19.01
N ASP A 23 -3.85 7.52 -20.30
CA ASP A 23 -2.56 7.78 -20.95
C ASP A 23 -2.20 9.28 -20.95
N ALA A 24 -3.19 10.16 -21.03
CA ALA A 24 -2.96 11.60 -20.92
C ALA A 24 -2.36 12.01 -19.55
N ASP A 25 -2.75 11.33 -18.48
CA ASP A 25 -2.17 11.57 -17.15
C ASP A 25 -0.77 10.96 -17.00
N LEU A 26 -0.54 9.81 -17.64
CA LEU A 26 0.79 9.21 -17.72
C LEU A 26 1.76 10.13 -18.48
N GLN A 27 1.33 10.66 -19.62
CA GLN A 27 2.12 11.59 -20.45
C GLN A 27 2.43 12.88 -19.70
N ARG A 28 1.47 13.48 -19.00
CA ARG A 28 1.73 14.66 -18.14
C ARG A 28 2.77 14.38 -17.07
N PHE A 29 2.72 13.21 -16.44
CA PHE A 29 3.72 12.82 -15.45
C PHE A 29 5.10 12.61 -16.08
N ARG A 30 5.17 11.82 -17.16
CA ARG A 30 6.40 11.39 -17.82
C ARG A 30 7.10 12.54 -18.56
N ASP A 31 6.33 13.29 -19.34
CA ASP A 31 6.84 14.22 -20.35
C ASP A 31 6.78 15.68 -19.84
N GLU A 32 5.67 16.05 -19.17
CA GLU A 32 5.49 17.40 -18.62
C GLU A 32 5.92 17.54 -17.15
N ARG A 33 6.31 16.43 -16.50
CA ARG A 33 6.84 16.36 -15.13
C ARG A 33 5.90 16.89 -14.06
N TRP A 34 4.61 16.59 -14.18
CA TRP A 34 3.67 16.96 -13.12
C TRP A 34 2.50 15.98 -12.96
N TYR A 35 1.93 15.97 -11.75
CA TYR A 35 0.74 15.21 -11.41
C TYR A 35 -0.27 16.08 -10.68
N ARG A 36 -1.57 15.83 -10.88
CA ARG A 36 -2.64 16.53 -10.16
C ARG A 36 -3.30 15.63 -9.13
N LEU A 37 -3.42 16.13 -7.90
CA LEU A 37 -4.14 15.48 -6.83
C LEU A 37 -5.40 16.29 -6.49
N PRO A 38 -6.62 15.74 -6.61
CA PRO A 38 -7.82 16.43 -6.18
C PRO A 38 -7.80 16.71 -4.67
N ASP A 39 -8.14 17.92 -4.23
CA ASP A 39 -8.12 18.29 -2.80
C ASP A 39 -9.00 17.37 -1.93
N ARG A 40 -10.14 16.93 -2.47
CA ARG A 40 -11.06 15.97 -1.81
C ARG A 40 -10.40 14.64 -1.40
N VAL A 41 -9.25 14.29 -1.97
CA VAL A 41 -8.50 13.08 -1.60
C VAL A 41 -7.76 13.26 -0.27
N LEU A 42 -7.25 14.47 0.04
CA LEU A 42 -6.47 14.82 1.23
C LEU A 42 -7.25 14.82 2.56
N GLY A 43 -8.57 14.64 2.50
CA GLY A 43 -9.41 14.47 3.69
C GLY A 43 -10.17 13.15 3.72
N ARG A 44 -10.09 12.33 2.66
CA ARG A 44 -10.82 11.06 2.55
C ARG A 44 -9.92 9.84 2.61
N SER A 45 -8.77 9.90 1.95
CA SER A 45 -7.88 8.75 1.77
C SER A 45 -6.43 9.07 2.05
N LEU A 46 -6.07 10.35 1.93
CA LEU A 46 -4.78 10.89 2.33
C LEU A 46 -5.00 11.87 3.48
N GLY A 47 -3.94 12.23 4.21
CA GLY A 47 -3.96 13.33 5.17
C GLY A 47 -3.45 14.63 4.54
N LYS A 48 -3.89 15.79 5.03
CA LYS A 48 -3.43 17.11 4.55
C LYS A 48 -1.90 17.27 4.62
N SER A 49 -1.25 16.59 5.56
CA SER A 49 0.21 16.58 5.68
C SER A 49 0.93 16.03 4.45
N THR A 50 0.23 15.32 3.56
CA THR A 50 0.77 14.89 2.26
C THR A 50 1.38 16.06 1.47
N LEU A 51 0.76 17.25 1.51
CA LEU A 51 1.24 18.41 0.76
C LEU A 51 2.58 18.96 1.28
N THR A 52 2.92 18.68 2.53
CA THR A 52 4.13 19.20 3.19
C THR A 52 5.19 18.13 3.45
N GLU A 53 4.77 16.87 3.55
CA GLU A 53 5.65 15.77 3.93
C GLU A 53 6.19 14.99 2.74
N VAL A 54 5.49 15.01 1.60
CA VAL A 54 5.92 14.29 0.40
C VAL A 54 7.02 15.07 -0.30
N GLU A 55 8.08 14.36 -0.67
CA GLU A 55 9.24 14.86 -1.41
C GLU A 55 9.45 14.09 -2.71
N HIS A 56 8.80 12.94 -2.88
CA HIS A 56 8.88 12.11 -4.07
C HIS A 56 7.48 11.63 -4.50
N LEU A 57 7.26 11.53 -5.80
CA LEU A 57 6.04 10.99 -6.37
C LEU A 57 6.39 9.86 -7.32
N ALA A 58 5.71 8.73 -7.19
CA ALA A 58 5.74 7.63 -8.15
C ALA A 58 4.33 7.36 -8.65
N ILE A 59 4.20 6.74 -9.82
CA ILE A 59 2.89 6.49 -10.42
C ILE A 59 2.62 5.00 -10.59
N TYR A 60 1.52 4.54 -10.01
CA TYR A 60 0.90 3.27 -10.37
C TYR A 60 0.05 3.47 -11.62
N GLN A 61 0.42 2.77 -12.68
CA GLN A 61 -0.29 2.72 -13.95
C GLN A 61 -1.38 1.66 -13.84
N THR A 62 -2.65 2.05 -13.90
CA THR A 62 -3.73 1.05 -13.84
C THR A 62 -3.77 0.18 -15.09
N ASN A 63 -4.56 -0.89 -15.05
CA ASN A 63 -4.74 -1.79 -16.20
C ASN A 63 -5.40 -1.14 -17.43
N ASN A 64 -5.86 0.12 -17.32
CA ASN A 64 -6.43 0.87 -18.45
C ASN A 64 -5.36 1.61 -19.28
N ILE A 65 -4.12 1.67 -18.80
CA ILE A 65 -3.02 2.34 -19.50
C ILE A 65 -2.63 1.52 -20.73
N THR A 66 -2.29 2.21 -21.82
CA THR A 66 -1.81 1.60 -23.06
C THR A 66 -0.45 2.12 -23.52
N ASP A 67 -0.06 3.34 -23.10
CA ASP A 67 1.24 3.97 -23.43
C ASP A 67 2.28 3.77 -22.30
N GLY A 68 2.31 2.57 -21.71
CA GLY A 68 3.16 2.25 -20.57
C GLY A 68 3.10 0.79 -20.14
N VAL A 69 3.41 0.50 -18.88
CA VAL A 69 3.36 -0.87 -18.32
C VAL A 69 2.15 -0.98 -17.38
N PRO A 70 1.02 -1.55 -17.85
CA PRO A 70 -0.21 -1.60 -17.07
C PRO A 70 -0.03 -2.47 -15.82
N GLY A 71 -0.64 -2.04 -14.71
CA GLY A 71 -0.57 -2.75 -13.44
C GLY A 71 0.78 -2.64 -12.73
N SER A 72 1.56 -1.59 -13.00
CA SER A 72 2.91 -1.43 -12.46
C SER A 72 3.26 -0.02 -11.99
N ILE A 73 4.33 0.08 -11.21
CA ILE A 73 5.05 1.32 -10.92
C ILE A 73 6.43 1.21 -11.54
N GLU A 74 6.77 2.14 -12.42
CA GLU A 74 8.08 2.18 -13.06
C GLU A 74 8.71 3.57 -13.08
N LEU A 75 7.89 4.62 -12.95
CA LEU A 75 8.34 6.00 -12.96
C LEU A 75 8.15 6.65 -11.60
N TYR A 76 9.15 7.43 -11.20
CA TYR A 76 9.10 8.28 -10.03
C TYR A 76 9.87 9.57 -10.27
N GLY A 77 9.65 10.58 -9.46
CA GLY A 77 10.33 11.86 -9.57
C GLY A 77 10.42 12.57 -8.24
N LYS A 78 11.42 13.43 -8.12
CA LYS A 78 11.58 14.30 -6.96
C LYS A 78 10.67 15.52 -7.10
N LEU A 79 9.94 15.82 -6.03
CA LEU A 79 9.06 16.97 -5.94
C LEU A 79 9.87 18.26 -5.90
N LEU A 80 9.50 19.18 -6.78
CA LEU A 80 10.04 20.53 -6.84
C LEU A 80 9.16 21.51 -6.08
N GLN A 81 7.85 21.48 -6.35
CA GLN A 81 6.87 22.35 -5.70
C GLN A 81 5.46 21.77 -5.79
N VAL A 82 4.57 22.30 -4.97
CA VAL A 82 3.13 22.01 -5.01
C VAL A 82 2.35 23.32 -5.13
N GLU A 83 1.44 23.37 -6.09
CA GLU A 83 0.61 24.55 -6.34
C GLU A 83 -0.88 24.19 -6.26
N SER A 84 -1.67 25.00 -5.57
CA SER A 84 -3.11 24.77 -5.40
C SER A 84 -3.90 25.67 -6.35
N MET A 85 -4.69 25.09 -7.25
CA MET A 85 -5.49 25.85 -8.20
C MET A 85 -6.71 25.05 -8.70
N PRO A 86 -7.74 25.72 -9.26
CA PRO A 86 -8.87 25.06 -9.90
C PRO A 86 -8.45 24.14 -11.06
N ARG A 87 -9.19 23.05 -11.29
CA ARG A 87 -8.92 22.12 -12.41
C ARG A 87 -8.84 22.81 -13.76
N ARG A 88 -9.73 23.77 -14.04
CA ARG A 88 -9.76 24.51 -15.31
C ARG A 88 -8.47 25.27 -15.61
N GLU A 89 -7.69 25.62 -14.59
CA GLU A 89 -6.39 26.29 -14.76
C GLU A 89 -5.29 25.26 -15.07
N LEU A 90 -5.40 24.04 -14.53
CA LEU A 90 -4.49 22.93 -14.84
C LEU A 90 -4.76 22.29 -16.20
N LEU A 91 -6.03 22.29 -16.62
CA LEU A 91 -6.52 21.63 -17.83
C LEU A 91 -7.42 22.60 -18.60
N PRO A 92 -6.84 23.61 -19.25
CA PRO A 92 -7.60 24.65 -19.94
C PRO A 92 -8.39 24.13 -21.15
N GLU A 93 -8.01 22.97 -21.69
CA GLU A 93 -8.70 22.29 -22.80
C GLU A 93 -9.99 21.56 -22.35
N GLU A 94 -10.24 21.46 -21.04
CA GLU A 94 -11.43 20.82 -20.47
C GLU A 94 -12.28 21.81 -19.62
N PRO A 95 -12.68 22.98 -20.16
CA PRO A 95 -13.27 24.05 -19.35
C PRO A 95 -14.64 23.69 -18.76
N ASP A 96 -15.43 22.87 -19.45
CA ASP A 96 -16.78 22.48 -19.05
C ASP A 96 -16.82 21.17 -18.23
N HIS A 97 -15.66 20.67 -17.78
CA HIS A 97 -15.60 19.47 -16.97
C HIS A 97 -16.41 19.65 -15.67
N PRO A 98 -17.19 18.66 -15.18
CA PRO A 98 -17.99 18.80 -13.96
C PRO A 98 -17.19 19.22 -12.71
N ALA A 99 -15.90 18.92 -12.71
CA ALA A 99 -14.94 19.28 -11.66
C ALA A 99 -14.05 20.50 -11.99
N ALA A 100 -14.38 21.30 -13.01
CA ALA A 100 -13.58 22.43 -13.48
C ALA A 100 -13.23 23.44 -12.38
N ASN A 101 -14.19 23.71 -11.48
CA ASN A 101 -14.03 24.65 -10.38
C ASN A 101 -13.54 24.00 -9.07
N GLN A 102 -13.31 22.69 -9.04
CA GLN A 102 -12.77 22.02 -7.85
C GLN A 102 -11.28 22.31 -7.73
N ILE A 103 -10.79 22.40 -6.49
CA ILE A 103 -9.38 22.61 -6.19
C ILE A 103 -8.59 21.32 -6.39
N TYR A 104 -7.46 21.45 -7.07
CA TYR A 104 -6.46 20.43 -7.27
C TYR A 104 -5.10 20.96 -6.81
N HIS A 105 -4.23 20.04 -6.43
CA HIS A 105 -2.85 20.28 -6.08
C HIS A 105 -1.97 19.73 -7.20
N ALA A 106 -1.24 20.61 -7.89
CA ALA A 106 -0.30 20.25 -8.91
C ALA A 106 1.08 20.03 -8.30
N PHE A 107 1.52 18.77 -8.34
CA PHE A 107 2.84 18.34 -7.90
C PHE A 107 3.77 18.46 -9.11
N ARG A 108 4.68 19.44 -9.08
CA ARG A 108 5.70 19.64 -10.12
C ARG A 108 6.97 18.89 -9.73
N LEU A 109 7.59 18.20 -10.68
CA LEU A 109 8.74 17.33 -10.45
C LEU A 109 9.97 17.89 -11.15
N SER A 110 11.14 17.78 -10.52
CA SER A 110 12.40 18.25 -11.12
C SER A 110 12.84 17.35 -12.29
N GLU A 111 12.78 16.04 -12.07
CA GLU A 111 13.17 15.01 -13.02
C GLU A 111 12.30 13.76 -12.85
N ILE A 112 12.21 12.97 -13.91
CA ILE A 112 11.55 11.66 -13.91
C ILE A 112 12.63 10.61 -14.05
N CYS A 113 12.69 9.74 -13.06
CA CYS A 113 13.56 8.58 -12.98
C CYS A 113 12.74 7.32 -13.26
N ARG A 114 13.41 6.30 -13.81
CA ARG A 114 12.85 4.97 -13.97
C ARG A 114 13.44 4.03 -12.93
N LEU A 115 12.60 3.21 -12.33
CA LEU A 115 13.06 2.11 -11.46
C LEU A 115 13.83 1.08 -12.30
N GLU A 116 14.84 0.46 -11.70
CA GLU A 116 15.61 -0.60 -12.36
C GLU A 116 14.73 -1.81 -12.73
N GLN A 117 13.76 -2.12 -11.86
CA GLN A 117 12.74 -3.13 -12.10
C GLN A 117 11.35 -2.54 -11.81
N PRO A 118 10.35 -2.73 -12.70
CA PRO A 118 8.99 -2.34 -12.41
C PRO A 118 8.43 -3.09 -11.20
N ILE A 119 7.74 -2.37 -10.32
CA ILE A 119 7.01 -2.98 -9.19
C ILE A 119 5.63 -3.37 -9.70
N VAL A 120 5.33 -4.66 -9.69
CA VAL A 120 4.04 -5.22 -10.11
C VAL A 120 3.30 -5.80 -8.91
N SER A 121 1.98 -5.94 -9.02
CA SER A 121 1.21 -6.70 -8.04
C SER A 121 1.19 -8.17 -8.41
N ARG A 122 1.71 -9.05 -7.55
CA ARG A 122 1.59 -10.51 -7.72
C ARG A 122 0.14 -10.98 -7.59
N ASN A 123 -0.62 -10.33 -6.73
CA ASN A 123 -2.03 -10.63 -6.47
C ASN A 123 -2.94 -9.50 -6.97
N PRO A 124 -4.14 -9.80 -7.50
CA PRO A 124 -5.11 -8.76 -7.85
C PRO A 124 -5.47 -7.90 -6.64
N ARG A 125 -5.23 -6.60 -6.73
CA ARG A 125 -5.64 -5.64 -5.70
C ARG A 125 -6.13 -4.35 -6.34
N ARG A 126 -7.08 -3.70 -5.67
CA ARG A 126 -7.47 -2.33 -6.02
C ARG A 126 -6.44 -1.37 -5.42
N VAL A 127 -5.57 -0.83 -6.27
CA VAL A 127 -4.57 0.14 -5.83
C VAL A 127 -5.22 1.51 -5.65
N THR A 128 -5.02 2.07 -4.46
CA THR A 128 -5.33 3.47 -4.13
C THR A 128 -4.03 4.23 -3.90
N PHE A 129 -4.12 5.50 -3.48
CA PHE A 129 -2.94 6.27 -3.13
C PHE A 129 -2.20 5.65 -1.95
N ILE A 130 -0.89 5.40 -2.09
CA ILE A 130 -0.06 4.83 -1.02
C ILE A 130 0.95 5.88 -0.55
N ARG A 131 0.95 6.18 0.75
CA ARG A 131 2.07 6.92 1.37
C ARG A 131 3.10 5.94 1.89
N THR A 132 4.32 6.08 1.40
CA THR A 132 5.46 5.22 1.73
C THR A 132 6.75 6.04 1.89
N ARG A 133 7.90 5.36 1.92
CA ARG A 133 9.23 5.97 1.96
C ARG A 133 9.98 5.71 0.66
N LEU A 134 10.85 6.63 0.25
CA LEU A 134 11.64 6.46 -0.98
C LEU A 134 12.47 5.17 -0.93
N GLU A 135 13.06 4.87 0.22
CA GLU A 135 13.82 3.63 0.43
C GLU A 135 13.00 2.35 0.20
N ARG A 136 11.70 2.34 0.52
CA ARG A 136 10.82 1.21 0.26
C ARG A 136 10.48 1.13 -1.22
N LEU A 137 10.19 2.26 -1.85
CA LEU A 137 9.97 2.32 -3.30
C LEU A 137 11.15 1.73 -4.06
N LEU A 138 12.39 2.13 -3.74
CA LEU A 138 13.58 1.71 -4.47
C LEU A 138 13.96 0.23 -4.26
N ARG A 139 13.42 -0.42 -3.22
CA ARG A 139 13.71 -1.83 -2.88
C ARG A 139 12.53 -2.77 -3.11
N ALA A 140 11.34 -2.23 -3.37
CA ALA A 140 10.13 -3.00 -3.50
C ALA A 140 10.19 -3.90 -4.73
N SER A 141 9.71 -5.12 -4.56
CA SER A 141 9.52 -6.10 -5.64
C SER A 141 8.04 -6.37 -5.91
N ASP A 142 7.18 -6.01 -4.96
CA ASP A 142 5.73 -6.12 -5.03
C ASP A 142 5.07 -4.88 -4.40
N LEU A 143 3.83 -4.56 -4.80
CA LEU A 143 3.08 -3.45 -4.22
C LEU A 143 2.90 -3.55 -2.71
N SER A 144 2.82 -4.76 -2.16
CA SER A 144 2.72 -4.99 -0.71
C SER A 144 3.94 -4.50 0.07
N ASP A 145 5.12 -4.45 -0.55
CA ASP A 145 6.34 -3.92 0.06
C ASP A 145 6.25 -2.40 0.32
N LEU A 146 5.36 -1.71 -0.41
CA LEU A 146 5.14 -0.27 -0.28
C LEU A 146 4.24 0.09 0.89
N ILE A 147 3.46 -0.87 1.40
CA ILE A 147 2.54 -0.66 2.52
C ILE A 147 3.34 -0.44 3.80
N ILE A 148 2.99 0.61 4.54
CA ILE A 148 3.53 0.90 5.87
C ILE A 148 2.38 0.85 6.87
N GLY A 149 2.44 -0.12 7.77
CA GLY A 149 1.49 -0.35 8.85
C GLY A 149 1.78 0.50 10.10
N SER A 150 1.04 0.23 11.17
CA SER A 150 1.38 0.73 12.51
C SER A 150 2.64 0.04 13.06
N HIS A 151 3.14 0.50 14.22
CA HIS A 151 4.32 -0.10 14.85
C HIS A 151 4.10 -1.60 15.14
N ALA A 152 2.99 -1.95 15.79
CA ALA A 152 2.55 -3.32 16.02
C ALA A 152 2.53 -4.16 14.72
N GLU A 153 1.95 -3.62 13.64
CA GLU A 153 1.88 -4.35 12.36
C GLU A 153 3.26 -4.66 11.79
N GLU A 154 4.16 -3.66 11.82
CA GLU A 154 5.51 -3.82 11.29
C GLU A 154 6.34 -4.79 12.14
N LEU A 155 6.19 -4.76 13.48
CA LEU A 155 6.82 -5.73 14.38
C LEU A 155 6.38 -7.17 14.02
N LEU A 156 5.08 -7.39 13.88
CA LEU A 156 4.57 -8.71 13.55
C LEU A 156 5.04 -9.16 12.16
N VAL A 157 4.92 -8.30 11.15
CA VAL A 157 5.37 -8.59 9.77
C VAL A 157 6.86 -8.93 9.71
N GLU A 158 7.69 -8.24 10.49
CA GLU A 158 9.12 -8.57 10.59
C GLU A 158 9.32 -9.98 11.15
N GLN A 159 8.64 -10.36 12.23
CA GLN A 159 8.72 -11.71 12.77
C GLN A 159 8.23 -12.77 11.78
N LEU A 160 7.11 -12.55 11.09
CA LEU A 160 6.62 -13.49 10.08
C LEU A 160 7.65 -13.73 8.97
N ARG A 161 8.33 -12.67 8.52
CA ARG A 161 9.40 -12.77 7.52
C ARG A 161 10.62 -13.51 8.05
N LEU A 162 11.01 -13.30 9.32
CA LEU A 162 12.11 -14.05 9.96
C LEU A 162 11.82 -15.56 10.05
N HIS A 163 10.55 -15.94 10.11
CA HIS A 163 10.08 -17.33 10.07
C HIS A 163 9.89 -17.88 8.64
N ASP A 164 10.38 -17.20 7.61
CA ASP A 164 10.29 -17.59 6.19
C ASP A 164 8.84 -17.82 5.71
N LEU A 165 7.88 -17.11 6.32
CA LEU A 165 6.49 -17.15 5.88
C LEU A 165 6.32 -16.25 4.67
N LYS A 166 5.72 -16.81 3.62
CA LYS A 166 5.29 -16.03 2.46
C LYS A 166 4.07 -15.21 2.87
N ILE A 167 4.21 -13.89 2.79
CA ILE A 167 3.14 -12.97 3.16
C ILE A 167 2.79 -12.00 2.03
N ASP A 168 1.55 -11.54 2.05
CA ASP A 168 1.07 -10.38 1.31
C ASP A 168 0.30 -9.45 2.25
N ARG A 169 0.17 -8.17 1.93
CA ARG A 169 -0.46 -7.14 2.78
C ARG A 169 -1.61 -6.47 2.06
N LYS A 170 -2.68 -6.12 2.80
CA LYS A 170 -3.86 -5.41 2.28
C LYS A 170 -4.43 -6.06 1.02
N ILE A 171 -4.87 -7.31 1.17
CA ILE A 171 -5.47 -8.10 0.10
C ILE A 171 -6.92 -8.46 0.41
N TYR A 172 -7.69 -8.78 -0.62
CA TYR A 172 -9.02 -9.36 -0.47
C TYR A 172 -8.94 -10.88 -0.56
N MET A 173 -9.42 -11.57 0.47
CA MET A 173 -9.52 -13.02 0.51
C MET A 173 -10.97 -13.46 0.30
N GLN A 174 -11.18 -14.45 -0.57
CA GLN A 174 -12.46 -15.12 -0.71
C GLN A 174 -12.59 -16.14 0.42
N ILE A 175 -13.62 -15.98 1.25
CA ILE A 175 -13.92 -16.90 2.34
C ILE A 175 -15.39 -17.30 2.28
N LYS A 176 -15.64 -18.55 1.90
CA LYS A 176 -16.97 -19.06 1.57
C LYS A 176 -17.64 -18.13 0.54
N GLU A 177 -18.76 -17.53 0.89
CA GLU A 177 -19.54 -16.62 0.03
C GLU A 177 -19.20 -15.13 0.25
N ARG A 178 -18.18 -14.82 1.05
CA ARG A 178 -17.80 -13.44 1.41
C ARG A 178 -16.41 -13.10 0.89
N VAL A 179 -16.21 -11.83 0.57
CA VAL A 179 -14.88 -11.25 0.29
C VAL A 179 -14.49 -10.40 1.49
N VAL A 180 -13.36 -10.71 2.11
CA VAL A 180 -12.87 -10.00 3.31
C VAL A 180 -11.54 -9.34 2.99
N GLU A 181 -11.38 -8.06 3.31
CA GLU A 181 -10.09 -7.39 3.29
C GLU A 181 -9.28 -7.81 4.52
N VAL A 182 -8.07 -8.32 4.31
CA VAL A 182 -7.16 -8.71 5.38
C VAL A 182 -5.91 -7.83 5.35
N ASP A 183 -5.36 -7.54 6.52
CA ASP A 183 -4.20 -6.66 6.64
C ASP A 183 -2.91 -7.38 6.23
N VAL A 184 -2.81 -8.65 6.60
CA VAL A 184 -1.75 -9.57 6.17
C VAL A 184 -2.41 -10.88 5.76
N SER A 185 -1.94 -11.48 4.67
CA SER A 185 -2.22 -12.86 4.32
C SER A 185 -0.93 -13.65 4.38
N ILE A 186 -0.98 -14.83 4.99
CA ILE A 186 0.10 -15.79 5.06
C ILE A 186 -0.26 -16.96 4.16
N PHE A 187 0.63 -17.29 3.24
CA PHE A 187 0.46 -18.42 2.33
C PHE A 187 1.07 -19.67 2.97
N ALA A 188 0.24 -20.68 3.20
CA ALA A 188 0.62 -22.00 3.69
C ALA A 188 0.22 -23.02 2.63
N GLU A 189 1.15 -23.34 1.72
CA GLU A 189 0.90 -24.26 0.59
C GLU A 189 -0.30 -23.83 -0.26
N GLU A 190 -1.37 -24.63 -0.35
CA GLU A 190 -2.60 -24.30 -1.11
C GLU A 190 -3.59 -23.43 -0.31
N GLN A 191 -3.32 -23.22 0.98
CA GLN A 191 -4.18 -22.45 1.88
C GLN A 191 -3.60 -21.08 2.22
N GLN A 192 -4.50 -20.20 2.63
CA GLN A 192 -4.17 -18.84 3.05
C GLN A 192 -4.78 -18.58 4.41
N ILE A 193 -3.99 -17.96 5.29
CA ILE A 193 -4.44 -17.44 6.58
C ILE A 193 -4.43 -15.91 6.51
N GLY A 194 -5.56 -15.27 6.75
CA GLY A 194 -5.68 -13.84 6.94
C GLY A 194 -5.40 -13.43 8.38
N LEU A 195 -4.72 -12.30 8.55
CA LEU A 195 -4.58 -11.59 9.80
C LEU A 195 -5.29 -10.24 9.67
N CYS A 196 -6.09 -9.88 10.67
CA CYS A 196 -6.69 -8.56 10.77
C CYS A 196 -6.25 -7.88 12.08
N TYR A 197 -5.89 -6.60 11.99
CA TYR A 197 -5.60 -5.76 13.14
C TYR A 197 -6.86 -5.04 13.61
N GLY A 198 -7.10 -5.02 14.93
CA GLY A 198 -8.23 -4.30 15.51
C GLY A 198 -8.68 -4.90 16.83
N ASP A 199 -9.75 -4.35 17.40
CA ASP A 199 -10.33 -4.82 18.64
C ASP A 199 -10.64 -6.33 18.54
N GLU A 200 -10.29 -7.07 19.59
CA GLU A 200 -10.39 -8.53 19.61
C GLU A 200 -11.84 -9.06 19.62
N LYS A 201 -12.84 -8.20 19.39
CA LYS A 201 -14.24 -8.52 19.02
C LYS A 201 -15.09 -7.25 18.84
N THR A 202 -15.76 -7.12 17.68
CA THR A 202 -17.23 -6.95 17.57
C THR A 202 -17.71 -7.13 16.13
N GLU A 203 -18.21 -8.31 15.79
CA GLU A 203 -19.58 -8.53 15.30
C GLU A 203 -19.81 -10.03 15.14
N ALA A 204 -21.04 -10.44 15.42
CA ALA A 204 -21.49 -11.81 15.46
C ALA A 204 -21.36 -12.50 14.09
N ASP A 205 -20.23 -13.13 13.81
CA ASP A 205 -20.10 -14.26 12.90
C ASP A 205 -18.77 -15.00 13.15
N ALA A 206 -18.90 -16.02 14.00
CA ALA A 206 -18.04 -17.19 14.19
C ALA A 206 -16.57 -17.00 14.64
N PRO A 207 -16.17 -17.60 15.79
CA PRO A 207 -14.79 -17.69 16.25
C PRO A 207 -13.90 -18.66 15.44
N ASN A 208 -14.37 -19.18 14.30
CA ASN A 208 -13.75 -20.25 13.52
C ASN A 208 -14.19 -20.16 12.05
N VAL A 209 -13.95 -19.02 11.41
CA VAL A 209 -13.71 -19.04 9.97
C VAL A 209 -12.24 -19.40 9.85
N TRP A 210 -11.91 -20.70 9.80
CA TRP A 210 -10.63 -21.35 10.17
C TRP A 210 -9.30 -20.70 9.71
N ASN A 211 -9.38 -19.69 8.86
CA ASN A 211 -8.27 -19.00 8.23
C ASN A 211 -8.17 -17.50 8.57
N ILE A 212 -8.93 -16.92 9.51
CA ILE A 212 -8.69 -15.52 9.96
C ILE A 212 -8.32 -15.46 11.44
N LEU A 213 -7.18 -14.85 11.74
CA LEU A 213 -6.76 -14.47 13.09
C LEU A 213 -6.88 -12.95 13.28
N ARG A 214 -7.23 -12.52 14.51
CA ARG A 214 -7.37 -11.10 14.86
C ARG A 214 -6.49 -10.78 16.06
N PHE A 215 -5.75 -9.69 15.96
CA PHE A 215 -4.87 -9.21 17.02
C PHE A 215 -5.03 -7.70 17.18
N SER A 216 -5.20 -7.23 18.42
CA SER A 216 -5.13 -5.79 18.66
C SER A 216 -3.68 -5.31 18.62
N PRO A 217 -3.42 -4.04 18.24
CA PRO A 217 -2.08 -3.48 18.30
C PRO A 217 -1.44 -3.62 19.69
N GLU A 218 -2.22 -3.38 20.75
CA GLU A 218 -1.75 -3.47 22.13
C GLU A 218 -1.33 -4.90 22.49
N ARG A 219 -2.05 -5.91 22.00
CA ARG A 219 -1.68 -7.31 22.26
C ARG A 219 -0.38 -7.67 21.55
N ILE A 220 -0.22 -7.25 20.30
CA ILE A 220 1.02 -7.49 19.54
C ILE A 220 2.21 -6.83 20.24
N GLU A 221 2.04 -5.60 20.73
CA GLU A 221 3.11 -4.86 21.41
C GLU A 221 3.47 -5.45 22.78
N ASN A 222 2.48 -5.95 23.53
CA ASN A 222 2.70 -6.50 24.87
C ASN A 222 3.07 -7.99 24.88
N ASP A 223 2.63 -8.76 23.88
CA ASP A 223 2.79 -10.22 23.86
C ASP A 223 3.00 -10.75 22.42
N LEU A 224 4.03 -10.22 21.77
CA LEU A 224 4.41 -10.59 20.40
C LEU A 224 4.71 -12.09 20.26
N GLU A 225 5.37 -12.69 21.26
CA GLU A 225 5.75 -14.10 21.23
C GLU A 225 4.54 -15.03 21.25
N GLU A 226 3.51 -14.73 22.05
CA GLU A 226 2.27 -15.52 22.04
C GLU A 226 1.53 -15.36 20.71
N CYS A 227 1.40 -14.12 20.20
CA CYS A 227 0.75 -13.87 18.91
C CYS A 227 1.43 -14.68 17.79
N LEU A 228 2.76 -14.68 17.76
CA LEU A 228 3.55 -15.43 16.80
C LEU A 228 3.35 -16.94 16.96
N ARG A 229 3.31 -17.44 18.20
CA ARG A 229 3.07 -18.86 18.48
C ARG A 229 1.70 -19.31 17.99
N GLU A 230 0.66 -18.52 18.21
CA GLU A 230 -0.69 -18.81 17.71
C GLU A 230 -0.70 -18.90 16.17
N ILE A 231 -0.08 -17.94 15.49
CA ILE A 231 0.02 -17.94 14.03
C ILE A 231 0.76 -19.18 13.53
N LEU A 232 1.92 -19.49 14.10
CA LEU A 232 2.75 -20.62 13.68
C LEU A 232 2.06 -21.96 13.94
N ASN A 233 1.29 -22.08 15.01
CA ASN A 233 0.50 -23.29 15.30
C ASN A 233 -0.56 -23.51 14.22
N VAL A 234 -1.29 -22.45 13.83
CA VAL A 234 -2.29 -22.53 12.75
C VAL A 234 -1.64 -22.89 11.43
N VAL A 235 -0.54 -22.22 11.05
CA VAL A 235 0.23 -22.52 9.83
C VAL A 235 0.69 -23.99 9.81
N SER A 236 1.17 -24.50 10.95
CA SER A 236 1.67 -25.87 11.05
C SER A 236 0.56 -26.91 10.93
N ASN A 237 -0.60 -26.67 11.54
CA ASN A 237 -1.74 -27.59 11.46
C ASN A 237 -2.27 -27.73 10.03
N LEU A 238 -2.36 -26.62 9.28
CA LEU A 238 -2.81 -26.67 7.88
C LEU A 238 -1.87 -27.49 6.99
N ARG A 239 -0.56 -27.42 7.22
CA ARG A 239 0.43 -28.25 6.50
C ARG A 239 0.34 -29.74 6.83
N VAL A 240 -0.30 -30.11 7.95
CA VAL A 240 -0.47 -31.51 8.38
C VAL A 240 -1.77 -32.09 7.83
N GLU A 241 -2.88 -31.34 7.89
CA GLU A 241 -4.19 -31.79 7.36
C GLU A 241 -4.14 -32.06 5.85
N GLU A 242 -3.29 -31.36 5.09
CA GLU A 242 -3.10 -31.61 3.65
C GLU A 242 -2.30 -32.90 3.33
N ARG A 243 -1.66 -33.51 4.34
CA ARG A 243 -0.86 -34.74 4.18
C ARG A 243 -1.62 -36.02 4.53
N GLU A 244 -2.82 -35.93 5.10
CA GLU A 244 -3.68 -37.09 5.33
C GLU A 244 -4.62 -37.29 4.12
N PRO A 245 -4.53 -38.44 3.41
CA PRO A 245 -5.30 -38.72 2.20
C PRO A 245 -6.77 -39.11 2.45
#